data_AF-A0A415I2J6-F1
#
_entry.id   AF-A0A415I2J6-F1
#
_cell.length_a   1.000
_cell.length_b   1.000
_cell.length_c   1.000
_cell.angle_alpha   90.00
_cell.angle_beta   90.00
_cell.angle_gamma   90.00
#
_symmetry.space_group_name_H-M   'P 1'
#
loop_
_entity.id
_entity.type
_entity.pdbx_description
1 polymer ?
#
loop_
_entity_poly.entity_id
_entity_poly.type
_entity_poly.pdbx_seq_one_letter_code
_entity_poly.pdbx_strand_id
1 'polypeptide(L)'
;VYKSTGESFAQTDAGIELFEDDNWTRSKRFSIVNAAFSDSEKQKVKGHDFNIIMYINSSTGRVDEVSFEFHKSDPFAAIPISVYRKIEIELKKDIWFTLTAEGKMLSYIFYWWAQEPK
;
A
#
# COMPACT_ATOMS: atom_id res chain seq x y z
N VAL A 1 7.55 12.02 -9.32
CA VAL A 1 7.92 13.34 -9.91
C VAL A 1 7.28 14.46 -9.12
N TYR A 2 7.93 15.62 -9.06
CA TYR A 2 7.35 16.86 -8.53
C TYR A 2 6.27 17.40 -9.46
N LYS A 3 5.12 17.78 -8.92
CA LYS A 3 3.96 18.17 -9.74
C LYS A 3 4.13 19.50 -10.48
N SER A 4 4.94 20.41 -9.94
CA SER A 4 5.17 21.74 -10.51
C SER A 4 6.23 21.74 -11.60
N THR A 5 7.29 20.96 -11.45
CA THR A 5 8.45 20.97 -12.36
C THR A 5 8.50 19.77 -13.29
N GLY A 6 7.80 18.68 -12.96
CA GLY A 6 7.92 17.40 -13.66
C GLY A 6 9.21 16.65 -13.37
N GLU A 7 10.10 17.19 -12.53
CA GLU A 7 11.37 16.56 -12.21
C GLU A 7 11.18 15.26 -11.43
N SER A 8 12.09 14.32 -11.65
CA SER A 8 12.10 13.05 -10.93
C SER A 8 12.32 13.27 -9.43
N PHE A 9 11.47 12.64 -8.64
CA PHE A 9 11.73 12.46 -7.22
C PHE A 9 12.45 11.13 -7.06
N ALA A 10 13.58 11.16 -6.36
CA ALA A 10 14.31 9.97 -5.95
C ALA A 10 14.47 10.02 -4.43
N GLN A 11 14.25 8.88 -3.80
CA GLN A 11 14.50 8.76 -2.38
C GLN A 11 16.02 8.77 -2.15
N THR A 12 16.46 9.41 -1.07
CA THR A 12 17.89 9.49 -0.70
C THR A 12 18.22 8.46 0.37
N ASP A 13 19.50 8.12 0.53
CA ASP A 13 19.95 7.21 1.58
C ASP A 13 19.61 7.71 3.00
N ALA A 14 19.49 9.03 3.17
CA ALA A 14 19.09 9.65 4.43
C ALA A 14 17.59 9.51 4.75
N GLY A 15 16.77 9.15 3.76
CA GLY A 15 15.32 9.13 3.87
C GLY A 15 14.71 10.54 3.86
N ILE A 16 13.78 10.76 2.94
CA ILE A 16 12.93 11.94 2.87
C ILE A 16 11.57 11.54 3.43
N GLU A 17 11.17 12.18 4.52
CA GLU A 17 9.87 11.95 5.15
C GLU A 17 8.74 12.58 4.32
N LEU A 18 7.83 11.72 3.85
CA LEU A 18 6.65 12.14 3.07
C LEU A 18 5.37 12.20 3.92
N PHE A 19 5.42 11.65 5.14
CA PHE A 19 4.31 11.59 6.09
C PHE A 19 4.74 12.09 7.46
N GLU A 20 3.83 12.72 8.19
CA GLU A 20 4.11 13.26 9.53
C GLU A 20 4.07 12.16 10.62
N ASP A 21 3.11 11.23 10.53
CA ASP A 21 3.01 10.03 11.38
C ASP A 21 2.23 8.95 10.64
N ASP A 22 2.76 7.73 10.59
CA ASP A 22 2.15 6.59 9.92
C ASP A 22 1.84 5.41 10.86
N ASN A 23 2.06 5.55 12.18
CA ASN A 23 1.98 4.45 13.14
C ASN A 23 0.61 3.75 13.14
N TRP A 24 -0.48 4.54 13.21
CA TRP A 24 -1.83 3.97 13.20
C TRP A 24 -2.18 3.34 11.84
N THR A 25 -1.73 3.96 10.74
CA THR A 25 -1.99 3.47 9.37
C THR A 25 -1.31 2.13 9.14
N ARG A 26 -0.12 1.94 9.72
CA ARG A 26 0.64 0.70 9.63
C ARG A 26 -0.11 -0.46 10.28
N SER A 27 -0.58 -0.31 11.52
CA SER A 27 -1.36 -1.38 12.16
C SER A 27 -2.67 -1.66 11.43
N LYS A 28 -3.38 -0.61 11.00
CA LYS A 28 -4.68 -0.74 10.33
C LYS A 28 -4.58 -1.38 8.95
N ARG A 29 -3.61 -1.01 8.10
CA ARG A 29 -3.46 -1.61 6.76
C ARG A 29 -3.12 -3.09 6.81
N PHE A 30 -2.27 -3.51 7.76
CA PHE A 30 -1.97 -4.92 7.98
C PHE A 30 -3.22 -5.70 8.42
N SER A 31 -4.02 -5.12 9.31
CA SER A 31 -5.29 -5.72 9.75
C SER A 31 -6.30 -5.85 8.61
N ILE A 32 -6.42 -4.85 7.73
CA ILE A 32 -7.30 -4.90 6.55
C ILE A 32 -6.91 -6.08 5.65
N VAL A 33 -5.62 -6.24 5.34
CA VAL A 33 -5.14 -7.36 4.53
C VAL A 33 -5.42 -8.69 5.23
N ASN A 34 -5.08 -8.84 6.51
CA ASN A 34 -5.31 -10.08 7.24
C ASN A 34 -6.80 -10.47 7.32
N ALA A 35 -7.70 -9.48 7.43
CA ALA A 35 -9.16 -9.71 7.48
C ALA A 35 -9.80 -9.99 6.11
N ALA A 36 -9.08 -9.77 5.01
CA ALA A 36 -9.57 -10.08 3.68
C ALA A 36 -9.46 -11.57 3.34
N PHE A 37 -8.45 -12.26 3.88
CA PHE A 37 -8.22 -13.67 3.67
C PHE A 37 -9.00 -14.53 4.67
N SER A 38 -9.61 -15.61 4.19
CA SER A 38 -10.13 -16.69 5.04
C SER A 38 -8.99 -17.52 5.64
N ASP A 39 -9.28 -18.29 6.68
CA ASP A 39 -8.28 -19.19 7.30
C ASP A 39 -7.69 -20.19 6.29
N SER A 40 -8.52 -20.71 5.38
CA SER A 40 -8.08 -21.63 4.34
C SER A 40 -7.13 -20.97 3.34
N GLU A 41 -7.37 -19.70 3.00
CA GLU A 41 -6.52 -18.93 2.10
C GLU A 41 -5.21 -18.55 2.80
N LYS A 42 -5.25 -18.18 4.08
CA LYS A 42 -4.03 -17.95 4.89
C LYS A 42 -3.14 -19.17 4.95
N GLN A 43 -3.70 -20.36 5.13
CA GLN A 43 -2.91 -21.60 5.09
C GLN A 43 -2.28 -21.85 3.71
N LYS A 44 -2.98 -21.52 2.61
CA LYS A 44 -2.45 -21.68 1.24
C LYS A 44 -1.26 -20.77 0.96
N VAL A 45 -1.23 -19.56 1.51
CA VAL A 45 -0.18 -18.56 1.28
C VAL A 45 0.87 -18.53 2.39
N LYS A 46 0.78 -19.42 3.38
CA LYS A 46 1.67 -19.45 4.53
C LYS A 46 3.13 -19.54 4.10
N GLY A 47 3.97 -18.67 4.68
CA GLY A 47 5.38 -18.56 4.33
C GLY A 47 5.69 -17.79 3.05
N HIS A 48 4.68 -17.19 2.40
CA HIS A 48 4.85 -16.30 1.26
C HIS A 48 4.30 -14.91 1.58
N ASP A 49 4.98 -13.88 1.09
CA ASP A 49 4.50 -12.51 1.07
C ASP A 49 4.17 -12.07 -0.37
N PHE A 50 3.36 -11.02 -0.46
CA PHE A 50 3.09 -10.32 -1.71
C PHE A 50 3.19 -8.83 -1.48
N ASN A 51 3.48 -8.09 -2.55
CA ASN A 51 3.60 -6.65 -2.50
C ASN A 51 2.22 -6.01 -2.64
N ILE A 52 1.92 -5.09 -1.74
CA ILE A 52 0.77 -4.20 -1.83
C ILE A 52 1.29 -2.78 -2.00
N ILE A 53 0.77 -2.09 -3.00
CA ILE A 53 1.20 -0.76 -3.39
C ILE A 53 -0.01 0.17 -3.32
N MET A 54 0.12 1.29 -2.64
CA MET A 54 -0.85 2.37 -2.60
C MET A 54 -0.32 3.58 -3.37
N TYR A 55 -1.18 4.17 -4.19
CA TYR A 55 -0.96 5.44 -4.85
C TYR A 55 -1.74 6.50 -4.08
N ILE A 56 -1.03 7.28 -3.29
CA ILE A 56 -1.62 8.25 -2.37
C ILE A 56 -1.66 9.62 -3.05
N ASN A 57 -2.82 10.24 -3.01
CA ASN A 57 -3.04 11.59 -3.47
C ASN A 57 -2.19 12.57 -2.66
N SER A 58 -1.23 13.24 -3.29
CA SER A 58 -0.34 14.18 -2.61
C SER A 58 -1.02 15.47 -2.13
N SER A 59 -2.28 15.70 -2.48
CA SER A 59 -3.04 16.87 -2.04
C SER A 59 -3.94 16.56 -0.84
N THR A 60 -4.43 15.33 -0.72
CA THR A 60 -5.40 14.95 0.32
C THR A 60 -4.87 13.90 1.30
N GLY A 61 -3.79 13.20 0.96
CA GLY A 61 -3.29 12.05 1.71
C GLY A 61 -4.17 10.80 1.63
N ARG A 62 -5.22 10.82 0.78
CA ARG A 62 -6.10 9.66 0.55
C ARG A 62 -5.49 8.69 -0.45
N VAL A 63 -5.86 7.42 -0.35
CA VAL A 63 -5.44 6.39 -1.30
C VAL A 63 -6.36 6.45 -2.53
N ASP A 64 -5.81 6.79 -3.69
CA ASP A 64 -6.56 6.86 -4.95
C ASP A 64 -6.59 5.49 -5.64
N GLU A 65 -5.49 4.76 -5.61
CA GLU A 65 -5.36 3.43 -6.24
C GLU A 65 -4.58 2.46 -5.35
N VAL A 66 -4.86 1.17 -5.53
CA VAL A 66 -4.10 0.06 -4.92
C VAL A 66 -3.75 -0.95 -6.01
N SER A 67 -2.50 -1.39 -6.05
CA SER A 67 -2.06 -2.49 -6.90
C SER A 67 -1.39 -3.59 -6.07
N PHE A 68 -1.36 -4.78 -6.65
CA PHE A 68 -0.81 -5.98 -6.03
C PHE A 68 0.21 -6.61 -6.97
N GLU A 69 1.35 -7.01 -6.43
CA GLU A 69 2.43 -7.64 -7.20
C GLU A 69 2.90 -8.91 -6.50
N PHE A 70 2.96 -9.99 -7.29
CA PHE A 70 3.42 -11.32 -6.89
C PHE A 70 3.80 -12.10 -8.15
N HIS A 71 4.64 -13.13 -8.02
CA HIS A 71 4.99 -13.97 -9.14
C HIS A 71 3.83 -14.89 -9.52
N LYS A 72 3.76 -15.26 -10.81
CA LYS A 72 2.76 -16.23 -11.29
C LYS A 72 2.84 -17.60 -10.60
N SER A 73 4.04 -17.97 -10.13
CA SER A 73 4.27 -19.21 -9.39
C SER A 73 3.89 -19.13 -7.91
N ASP A 74 3.60 -17.94 -7.39
CA ASP A 74 3.25 -17.76 -5.97
C ASP A 74 1.82 -18.24 -5.70
N PRO A 75 1.53 -18.74 -4.48
CA PRO A 75 0.19 -19.18 -4.12
C PRO A 75 -0.86 -18.06 -4.21
N PHE A 76 -0.42 -16.79 -4.18
CA PHE A 76 -1.24 -15.60 -4.41
C PHE A 76 -1.91 -15.60 -5.79
N ALA A 77 -1.31 -16.21 -6.81
CA ALA A 77 -1.92 -16.33 -8.14
C ALA A 77 -3.19 -17.19 -8.16
N ALA A 78 -3.41 -18.03 -7.13
CA ALA A 78 -4.60 -18.86 -6.98
C ALA A 78 -5.68 -18.24 -6.05
N ILE A 79 -5.41 -17.07 -5.47
CA ILE A 79 -6.36 -16.38 -4.58
C ILE A 79 -7.45 -15.70 -5.43
N PRO A 80 -8.74 -15.80 -5.05
CA PRO A 80 -9.82 -15.17 -5.79
C PRO A 80 -9.64 -13.64 -5.90
N ILE A 81 -9.97 -13.08 -7.08
CA ILE A 81 -9.87 -11.64 -7.33
C ILE A 81 -10.70 -10.79 -6.34
N SER A 82 -11.77 -11.36 -5.78
CA SER A 82 -12.62 -10.71 -4.78
C SER A 82 -11.87 -10.38 -3.48
N VAL A 83 -10.86 -11.17 -3.10
CA VAL A 83 -10.02 -10.88 -1.91
C VAL A 83 -9.22 -9.60 -2.13
N TYR A 84 -8.54 -9.49 -3.28
CA TYR A 84 -7.80 -8.27 -3.66
C TYR A 84 -8.71 -7.06 -3.76
N ARG A 85 -9.90 -7.23 -4.36
CA ARG A 85 -10.91 -6.16 -4.44
C ARG A 85 -11.38 -5.69 -3.06
N LYS A 86 -11.56 -6.61 -2.11
CA LYS A 86 -11.92 -6.27 -0.72
C LYS A 86 -10.80 -5.45 -0.05
N ILE A 87 -9.54 -5.84 -0.24
CA ILE A 87 -8.38 -5.09 0.28
C ILE A 87 -8.35 -3.68 -0.30
N GLU A 88 -8.47 -3.54 -1.62
CA GLU A 88 -8.49 -2.23 -2.29
C GLU A 88 -9.58 -1.31 -1.71
N ILE A 89 -10.82 -1.81 -1.61
CA ILE A 89 -11.96 -1.03 -1.11
C ILE A 89 -11.72 -0.55 0.32
N GLU A 90 -11.30 -1.45 1.21
CA GLU A 90 -11.11 -1.11 2.63
C GLU A 90 -9.89 -0.19 2.84
N LEU A 91 -8.80 -0.37 2.09
CA LEU A 91 -7.66 0.56 2.14
C LEU A 91 -8.06 1.97 1.69
N LYS A 92 -8.78 2.10 0.57
CA LYS A 92 -9.22 3.41 0.06
C LYS A 92 -10.20 4.12 1.00
N LYS A 93 -10.98 3.35 1.76
CA LYS A 93 -11.97 3.85 2.71
C LYS A 93 -11.34 4.24 4.05
N ASP A 94 -10.54 3.36 4.64
CA ASP A 94 -10.12 3.43 6.04
C ASP A 94 -8.69 3.94 6.24
N ILE A 95 -7.90 4.14 5.17
CA ILE A 95 -6.51 4.64 5.25
C ILE A 95 -6.40 6.03 4.64
N TRP A 96 -5.71 6.92 5.35
CA TRP A 96 -5.24 8.21 4.86
C TRP A 96 -4.00 8.62 5.65
N PHE A 97 -3.23 9.56 5.09
CA PHE A 97 -1.98 10.02 5.67
C PHE A 97 -1.99 11.52 5.86
N THR A 98 -1.36 11.99 6.93
CA THR A 98 -0.98 13.40 7.06
C THR A 98 0.35 13.60 6.35
N LEU A 99 0.37 14.46 5.34
CA LEU A 99 1.52 14.64 4.45
C LEU A 99 2.42 15.77 4.91
N THR A 100 3.73 15.57 4.83
CA THR A 100 4.74 16.62 5.03
C THR A 100 4.65 17.67 3.90
N ALA A 101 5.35 18.79 4.07
CA ALA A 101 5.50 19.78 3.00
C ALA A 101 6.06 19.15 1.71
N GLU A 102 7.03 18.26 1.88
CA GLU A 102 7.69 17.55 0.78
C GLU A 102 6.75 16.57 0.08
N GLY A 103 6.04 15.73 0.84
CA GLY A 103 5.03 14.80 0.28
C GLY A 103 3.96 15.51 -0.55
N LYS A 104 3.59 16.73 -0.14
CA LYS A 104 2.63 17.57 -0.87
C LYS A 104 3.16 18.10 -2.20
N MET A 105 4.46 18.09 -2.47
CA MET A 105 5.02 18.58 -3.74
C MET A 105 5.01 17.52 -4.85
N LEU A 106 4.79 16.25 -4.51
CA LEU A 106 4.79 15.16 -5.48
C LEU A 106 3.49 15.13 -6.30
N SER A 107 3.52 14.45 -7.44
CA SER A 107 2.32 14.14 -8.24
C SER A 107 1.40 13.15 -7.53
N TYR A 108 2.00 12.12 -6.94
CA TYR A 108 1.40 11.15 -6.03
C TYR A 108 2.53 10.58 -5.16
N ILE A 109 2.17 9.92 -4.06
CA ILE A 109 3.14 9.18 -3.24
C ILE A 109 2.94 7.69 -3.49
N PHE A 110 4.01 7.03 -3.93
CA PHE A 110 4.08 5.58 -4.07
C PHE A 110 4.46 4.98 -2.71
N TYR A 111 3.58 4.17 -2.13
CA TYR A 111 3.82 3.53 -0.85
C TYR A 111 3.61 2.03 -0.95
N TRP A 112 4.65 1.24 -0.69
CA TRP A 112 4.58 -0.21 -0.82
C TRP A 112 5.02 -0.93 0.45
N TRP A 113 4.50 -2.13 0.65
CA TRP A 113 4.99 -3.06 1.64
C TRP A 113 4.76 -4.50 1.19
N ALA A 114 5.57 -5.42 1.71
CA ALA A 114 5.36 -6.85 1.60
C ALA A 114 4.63 -7.36 2.85
N GLN A 115 3.68 -8.28 2.67
CA GLN A 115 2.95 -8.89 3.78
C GLN A 115 2.57 -10.34 3.50
N GLU A 116 2.87 -11.22 4.47
CA GLU A 116 2.19 -12.51 4.59
C GLU A 116 0.90 -12.34 5.42
N PRO A 117 -0.27 -12.72 4.90
CA PRO A 117 -1.52 -12.72 5.67
C PRO A 117 -1.46 -13.66 6.88
N LYS A 118 -1.77 -13.14 8.07
CA LYS A 118 -1.76 -13.88 9.35
C LYS A 118 -3.17 -14.10 9.90
#